data_AF-A0A258TCJ5-F1
#
_entry.id   AF-A0A258TCJ5-F1
#
_cell.length_a   1.000
_cell.length_b   1.000
_cell.length_c   1.000
_cell.angle_alpha   90.00
_cell.angle_beta   90.00
_cell.angle_gamma   90.00
#
_symmetry.space_group_name_H-M   'P 1'
#
loop_
_entity.id
_entity.type
_entity.pdbx_description
1 polymer ?
#
loop_
_entity_poly.entity_id
_entity_poly.type
_entity_poly.pdbx_seq_one_letter_code
_entity_poly.pdbx_strand_id
1 'polypeptide(L)'
;MPYYSIRLIGGSRTKHLDIKAQFNGRDADHTGVTSFFYVERSYDIEMMKRNAASLAGSKISVEVEEIGEDEFDWMKRRTRR
;
A
#
# COMPACT_ATOMS: atom_id res chain seq x y z
N MET A 1 -11.91 4.96 10.77
CA MET A 1 -10.72 4.09 10.66
C MET A 1 -9.70 4.85 9.84
N PRO A 2 -8.40 4.81 10.17
CA PRO A 2 -7.41 5.51 9.36
C PRO A 2 -7.20 4.82 8.02
N TYR A 3 -6.90 5.64 7.01
CA TYR A 3 -6.62 5.21 5.65
C TYR A 3 -5.14 5.40 5.38
N TYR A 4 -4.53 4.40 4.75
CA TYR A 4 -3.11 4.43 4.44
C TYR A 4 -2.86 4.24 2.97
N SER A 5 -1.89 4.99 2.48
CA SER A 5 -1.26 4.79 1.20
C SER A 5 0.07 4.07 1.39
N ILE A 6 0.26 2.96 0.68
CA ILE A 6 1.49 2.17 0.72
C ILE A 6 2.12 2.15 -0.65
N ARG A 7 3.37 2.64 -0.70
CA ARG A 7 4.23 2.58 -1.88
C ARG A 7 5.31 1.55 -1.67
N LEU A 8 5.41 0.62 -2.61
CA LEU A 8 6.49 -0.36 -2.69
C LEU A 8 7.38 -0.01 -3.88
N ILE A 9 8.67 0.19 -3.63
CA ILE A 9 9.67 0.54 -4.65
C ILE A 9 10.73 -0.56 -4.70
N GLY A 10 10.99 -1.09 -5.91
CA GLY A 10 11.97 -2.15 -6.13
C GLY A 10 11.35 -3.55 -6.18
N GLY A 11 12.14 -4.59 -5.90
CA GLY A 11 11.64 -5.97 -5.81
C GLY A 11 11.03 -6.57 -7.09
N SER A 12 10.29 -7.66 -6.92
CA SER A 12 9.56 -8.33 -7.98
C SER A 12 8.06 -8.04 -7.87
N ARG A 13 7.37 -8.03 -9.02
CA ARG A 13 5.92 -7.87 -9.09
C ARG A 13 5.16 -8.87 -8.21
N THR A 14 5.61 -10.13 -8.16
CA THR A 14 4.98 -11.17 -7.34
C THR A 14 5.00 -10.81 -5.86
N LYS A 15 6.13 -10.31 -5.34
CA LYS A 15 6.22 -9.87 -3.94
C LYS A 15 5.28 -8.70 -3.65
N HIS A 16 5.14 -7.77 -4.58
CA HIS A 16 4.20 -6.65 -4.41
C HIS A 16 2.75 -7.13 -4.32
N LEU A 17 2.37 -8.11 -5.13
CA LEU A 17 1.05 -8.72 -5.08
C LEU A 17 0.82 -9.47 -3.76
N ASP A 18 1.81 -10.22 -3.27
CA ASP A 18 1.72 -10.93 -1.97
C ASP A 18 1.54 -9.94 -0.81
N ILE A 19 2.34 -8.88 -0.75
CA ILE A 19 2.26 -7.86 0.31
C ILE A 19 0.88 -7.18 0.26
N LYS A 20 0.44 -6.78 -0.93
CA LYS A 20 -0.89 -6.19 -1.11
C LYS A 20 -2.00 -7.14 -0.64
N ALA A 21 -1.93 -8.42 -1.00
CA ALA A 21 -2.92 -9.42 -0.59
C ALA A 21 -2.98 -9.57 0.93
N GLN A 22 -1.84 -9.58 1.62
CA GLN A 22 -1.77 -9.60 3.09
C GLN A 22 -2.47 -8.40 3.72
N PHE A 23 -2.28 -7.21 3.14
CA PHE A 23 -2.95 -6.00 3.63
C PHE A 23 -4.41 -5.89 3.18
N ASN A 24 -4.89 -6.73 2.27
CA ASN A 24 -6.15 -6.55 1.55
C ASN A 24 -6.20 -5.19 0.81
N GLY A 25 -5.05 -4.80 0.26
CA GLY A 25 -4.85 -3.52 -0.40
C GLY A 25 -5.58 -3.41 -1.73
N ARG A 26 -6.06 -2.21 -2.06
CA ARG A 26 -6.71 -1.91 -3.35
C ARG A 26 -5.72 -1.28 -4.32
N ASP A 27 -5.74 -1.71 -5.58
CA ASP A 27 -4.85 -1.15 -6.60
C ASP A 27 -5.10 0.34 -6.80
N ALA A 28 -4.00 1.07 -6.87
CA ALA A 28 -3.98 2.47 -7.23
C ALA A 28 -3.42 2.69 -8.62
N ASP A 29 -2.20 2.18 -8.83
CA ASP A 29 -1.42 2.33 -10.05
C ASP A 29 -0.18 1.42 -9.96
N HIS A 30 0.27 0.90 -11.09
CA HIS A 30 1.50 0.09 -11.17
C HIS A 30 2.39 0.64 -12.29
N THR A 31 3.47 1.31 -11.90
CA THR A 31 4.46 1.87 -12.83
C THR A 31 5.73 1.03 -12.80
N GLY A 32 5.64 -0.20 -13.31
CA GLY A 32 6.75 -1.12 -13.56
C GLY A 32 7.52 -1.56 -12.30
N VAL A 33 8.36 -0.68 -11.76
CA VAL A 33 9.22 -0.93 -10.58
C VAL A 33 8.59 -0.44 -9.28
N THR A 34 7.47 0.28 -9.37
CA THR A 34 6.73 0.80 -8.22
C THR A 34 5.32 0.21 -8.19
N SER A 35 4.87 -0.21 -7.02
CA SER A 35 3.48 -0.57 -6.77
C SER A 35 2.89 0.35 -5.74
N PHE A 36 1.68 0.83 -6.00
CA PHE A 36 0.95 1.70 -5.07
C PHE A 36 -0.40 1.06 -4.76
N PHE A 37 -0.74 0.98 -3.48
CA PHE A 37 -2.02 0.45 -3.04
C PHE A 37 -2.48 1.11 -1.75
N TYR A 38 -3.79 1.10 -1.56
CA TYR A 38 -4.43 1.70 -0.40
C TYR A 38 -4.99 0.65 0.52
N VAL A 39 -4.97 0.95 1.82
CA VAL A 39 -5.51 0.07 2.83
C VAL A 39 -6.25 0.84 3.91
N GLU A 40 -7.37 0.30 4.35
CA GLU A 40 -8.11 0.75 5.52
C GLU A 40 -7.85 -0.26 6.65
N ARG A 41 -7.22 0.19 7.75
CA ARG A 41 -6.95 -0.64 8.94
C ARG A 41 -7.08 0.19 10.20
N SER A 42 -7.41 -0.46 11.31
CA SER A 42 -7.48 0.16 12.64
C SER A 42 -6.12 0.23 13.37
N TYR A 43 -5.02 0.07 12.64
CA TYR A 43 -3.67 0.07 13.21
C TYR A 43 -3.11 1.48 13.24
N ASP A 44 -2.15 1.73 14.14
CA ASP A 44 -1.35 2.94 14.11
C ASP A 44 -0.38 2.94 12.91
N ILE A 45 -0.01 4.12 12.41
CA ILE A 45 0.93 4.29 11.30
C ILE A 45 2.29 3.63 11.57
N GLU A 46 2.78 3.64 12.82
CA GLU A 46 4.04 2.98 13.18
C GLU A 46 3.94 1.46 13.03
N MET A 47 2.79 0.89 13.44
CA MET A 47 2.55 -0.53 13.31
C MET A 47 2.37 -0.92 11.83
N MET A 48 1.74 -0.07 11.03
CA MET A 48 1.64 -0.26 9.58
C MET A 48 3.01 -0.24 8.91
N LYS A 49 3.87 0.73 9.23
CA LYS A 49 5.24 0.79 8.72
C LYS A 49 6.03 -0.46 9.07
N ARG A 50 5.95 -0.90 10.33
CA ARG A 50 6.65 -2.10 10.80
C ARG A 50 6.19 -3.37 10.08
N ASN A 51 4.88 -3.56 9.93
CA ASN A 51 4.32 -4.73 9.26
C ASN A 51 4.67 -4.74 7.77
N ALA A 52 4.54 -3.59 7.10
CA ALA A 52 4.81 -3.47 5.68
C ALA A 52 6.31 -3.66 5.39
N ALA A 53 7.19 -3.07 6.19
CA ALA A 53 8.64 -3.30 6.10
C ALA A 53 9.02 -4.77 6.35
N SER A 54 8.37 -5.43 7.33
CA SER A 54 8.62 -6.84 7.62
C SER A 54 8.23 -7.76 6.46
N LEU A 55 7.15 -7.45 5.74
CA LEU A 55 6.69 -8.24 4.59
C LEU A 55 7.50 -7.96 3.31
N ALA A 56 7.91 -6.71 3.12
CA ALA A 56 8.72 -6.27 1.99
C ALA A 56 10.14 -6.84 2.02
N GLY A 57 10.76 -6.89 3.20
CA GLY A 57 12.13 -7.32 3.39
C GLY A 57 13.15 -6.32 2.84
N SER A 58 14.44 -6.65 2.91
CA SER A 58 15.55 -5.69 2.70
C SER A 58 15.72 -5.16 1.26
N LYS A 59 15.01 -5.73 0.28
CA LYS A 59 15.17 -5.39 -1.16
C LYS A 59 14.04 -4.50 -1.71
N ILE A 60 13.04 -4.19 -0.89
CA ILE A 60 11.87 -3.41 -1.26
C ILE A 60 11.76 -2.26 -0.28
N SER A 61 11.84 -1.03 -0.79
CA SER A 61 11.59 0.16 0.02
C SER A 61 10.08 0.35 0.18
N VAL A 62 9.65 0.60 1.41
CA VAL A 62 8.25 0.79 1.76
C VAL A 62 8.06 2.20 2.28
N GLU A 63 7.15 2.95 1.65
CA GLU A 63 6.67 4.22 2.17
C GLU A 63 5.21 4.05 2.57
N VAL A 64 4.87 4.47 3.79
CA VAL A 64 3.51 4.43 4.32
C VAL A 64 3.14 5.84 4.74
N GLU A 65 2.08 6.35 4.16
CA GLU A 65 1.51 7.67 4.45
C GLU A 65 0.06 7.50 4.91
N GLU A 66 -0.33 8.26 5.92
CA GLU A 66 -1.73 8.36 6.32
C GLU A 66 -2.44 9.34 5.38
N ILE A 67 -3.58 8.92 4.84
CA ILE A 67 -4.38 9.70 3.90
C ILE A 67 -5.77 9.95 4.48
N GLY A 68 -6.43 11.00 3.99
CA GLY A 68 -7.82 11.28 4.35
C GLY A 68 -8.82 10.33 3.68
N GLU A 69 -10.03 10.26 4.24
CA GLU A 69 -11.16 9.51 3.67
C GLU A 69 -11.47 9.96 2.24
N ASP A 70 -11.51 11.28 2.00
CA ASP A 70 -11.79 11.86 0.69
C ASP A 70 -10.80 11.39 -0.39
N GLU A 71 -9.53 11.28 -0.02
CA GLU A 71 -8.46 10.84 -0.90
C GLU A 71 -8.56 9.34 -1.20
N PHE A 72 -8.80 8.53 -0.17
CA PHE A 72 -9.06 7.09 -0.33
C PHE A 72 -10.27 6.83 -1.26
N ASP A 73 -11.34 7.59 -1.05
CA ASP A 73 -12.61 7.40 -1.74
C ASP A 73 -12.57 7.96 -3.17
N TRP A 74 -11.82 9.04 -3.44
CA TRP A 74 -11.48 9.49 -4.79
C TRP A 74 -10.69 8.43 -5.56
N MET A 75 -9.68 7.84 -4.93
CA MET A 75 -8.86 6.82 -5.58
C MET A 75 -9.63 5.53 -5.89
N LYS A 76 -10.51 5.10 -4.98
CA LYS A 76 -11.43 3.98 -5.20
C LYS A 76 -12.36 4.20 -6.40
N ARG A 77 -12.75 5.44 -6.68
CA ARG A 77 -13.55 5.80 -7.87
C ARG A 77 -12.70 5.79 -9.15
N ARG A 78 -11.42 6.16 -9.05
CA ARG A 78 -10.49 6.21 -10.20
C ARG A 78 -10.13 4.82 -10.73
N THR A 79 -9.92 3.82 -9.89
CA THR A 79 -9.58 2.43 -10.32
C THR A 79 -10.78 1.63 -10.87
N ARG A 80 -12.00 2.20 -10.88
CA ARG A 80 -13.24 1.55 -11.36
C ARG A 80 -13.56 1.79 -12.85
N ARG A 81 -12.69 2.47 -13.60
CA ARG A 81 -12.78 2.64 -15.05
C ARG A 81 -11.85 1.67 -15.77
#